data_AF-A0A926PAV8-F1
#
_entry.id   AF-A0A926PAV8-F1
#
_cell.length_a   1.000
_cell.length_b   1.000
_cell.length_c   1.000
_cell.angle_alpha   90.00
_cell.angle_beta   90.00
_cell.angle_gamma   90.00
#
_symmetry.space_group_name_H-M   'P 1'
#
loop_
_entity.id
_entity.type
_entity.pdbx_description
1 polymer ?
#
loop_
_entity_poly.entity_id
_entity_poly.type
_entity_poly.pdbx_seq_one_letter_code
_entity_poly.pdbx_strand_id
1 'polypeptide(L)'
;MNLESKAKLLLCCLKGNKSQGFTRTGLLVRILLYSCLATSLALTAYDFRCNQWFSCTNKVIQAKAKQQIEAANKAHQAYFLQNGRFTNSWIDLGLIIQTETDYYIYQISSPMGPVQTSNDPKNAEPFFESVITTALSKKKSSSYIGAVFSIKQYGNYEATTIANICEFDQPFSLPTTMPTLTNGEIQCPTGSRLLNR
;
A
#
# COMPACT_ATOMS: atom_id res chain seq x y z
N MET A 1 -42.12 -6.78 -71.71
CA MET A 1 -42.16 -5.62 -70.79
C MET A 1 -40.90 -4.78 -71.06
N ASN A 2 -41.08 -3.58 -71.62
CA ASN A 2 -40.10 -2.85 -72.44
C ASN A 2 -38.85 -2.34 -71.70
N LEU A 3 -37.68 -2.37 -72.36
CA LEU A 3 -36.37 -1.92 -71.85
C LEU A 3 -36.41 -0.45 -71.37
N GLU A 4 -37.24 0.39 -72.00
CA GLU A 4 -37.45 1.79 -71.61
C GLU A 4 -38.05 1.96 -70.21
N SER A 5 -38.89 1.02 -69.77
CA SER A 5 -39.53 1.09 -68.44
C SER A 5 -38.53 0.81 -67.32
N LYS A 6 -37.55 -0.08 -67.55
CA LYS A 6 -36.46 -0.37 -66.63
C LYS A 6 -35.46 0.80 -66.53
N ALA A 7 -35.16 1.45 -67.66
CA ALA A 7 -34.28 2.62 -67.67
C ALA A 7 -34.89 3.82 -66.93
N LYS A 8 -36.20 4.07 -67.08
CA LYS A 8 -36.92 5.11 -66.33
C LYS A 8 -37.00 4.81 -64.83
N LEU A 9 -37.14 3.54 -64.44
CA LEU A 9 -37.17 3.13 -63.03
C LEU A 9 -35.80 3.34 -62.35
N LEU A 10 -34.71 2.95 -63.02
CA LEU A 10 -33.35 3.18 -62.53
C LEU A 10 -33.00 4.67 -62.42
N LEU A 11 -33.45 5.49 -63.39
CA LEU A 11 -33.26 6.94 -63.34
C LEU A 11 -34.06 7.59 -62.20
N CYS A 12 -35.23 7.04 -61.84
CA CYS A 12 -36.04 7.53 -60.71
C CYS A 12 -35.38 7.19 -59.36
N CYS A 13 -34.84 5.98 -59.20
CA CYS A 13 -34.13 5.58 -57.98
C CYS A 13 -32.83 6.37 -57.76
N LEU A 14 -32.08 6.70 -58.82
CA LEU A 14 -30.86 7.53 -58.72
C LEU A 14 -31.16 9.02 -58.48
N LYS A 15 -32.35 9.50 -58.86
CA LYS A 15 -32.78 10.90 -58.66
C LYS A 15 -33.34 11.16 -57.25
N GLY A 16 -33.57 10.11 -56.47
CA GLY A 16 -34.26 10.12 -55.18
C GLY A 16 -33.38 9.97 -53.94
N ASN A 17 -32.10 10.29 -54.01
CA ASN A 17 -31.30 10.48 -52.81
C ASN A 17 -30.41 11.71 -52.99
N LYS A 18 -30.98 12.89 -52.74
CA LYS A 18 -30.17 13.98 -52.20
C LYS A 18 -29.67 13.47 -50.87
N SER A 19 -28.51 12.82 -50.88
CA SER A 19 -27.67 12.72 -49.71
C SER A 19 -27.63 14.15 -49.18
N GLN A 20 -28.28 14.38 -48.03
CA GLN A 20 -28.01 15.56 -47.23
C GLN A 20 -26.56 15.39 -46.81
N GLY A 21 -25.65 15.76 -47.72
CA GLY A 21 -24.24 15.81 -47.48
C GLY A 21 -24.10 16.68 -46.25
N PHE A 22 -23.58 16.08 -45.19
CA PHE A 22 -23.33 16.72 -43.92
C PHE A 22 -22.70 18.08 -44.21
N THR A 23 -23.43 19.17 -43.98
CA THR A 23 -22.90 20.50 -44.27
C THR A 23 -21.65 20.67 -43.43
N ARG A 24 -20.53 21.12 -44.02
CA ARG A 24 -19.23 21.17 -43.36
C ARG A 24 -19.28 21.94 -42.02
N THR A 25 -20.15 22.94 -41.94
CA THR A 25 -20.50 23.68 -40.73
C THR A 25 -21.26 22.85 -39.70
N GLY A 26 -22.21 22.01 -40.12
CA GLY A 26 -22.93 21.10 -39.24
C GLY A 26 -22.05 19.99 -38.65
N LEU A 27 -21.03 19.54 -39.38
CA LEU A 27 -20.02 18.62 -38.86
C LEU A 27 -19.17 19.28 -37.76
N LEU A 28 -18.74 20.52 -38.00
CA LEU A 28 -17.93 21.31 -37.07
C LEU A 28 -18.62 21.52 -35.72
N VAL A 29 -19.90 21.90 -35.73
CA VAL A 29 -20.67 22.14 -34.49
C VAL A 29 -20.79 20.86 -33.68
N ARG A 30 -21.01 19.71 -34.32
CA ARG A 30 -21.13 18.42 -33.61
C ARG A 30 -19.82 17.98 -32.97
N ILE A 31 -18.68 18.19 -33.63
CA ILE A 31 -17.36 17.88 -33.06
C ILE A 31 -17.11 18.71 -31.80
N LEU A 32 -17.42 20.01 -31.81
CA LEU A 32 -17.25 20.88 -30.66
C LEU A 32 -18.15 20.50 -29.47
N LEU A 33 -19.40 20.10 -29.74
CA LEU A 33 -20.32 19.63 -28.70
C LEU A 33 -19.85 18.30 -28.08
N TYR A 34 -19.43 17.34 -28.91
CA TYR A 34 -18.94 16.05 -28.40
C TYR A 34 -17.59 16.19 -27.68
N SER A 35 -16.68 17.07 -28.13
CA SER A 35 -15.41 17.30 -27.43
C SER A 35 -15.63 17.89 -26.05
N CYS A 36 -16.56 18.84 -25.90
CA CYS A 36 -16.84 19.46 -24.62
C CYS A 36 -17.44 18.44 -23.63
N LEU A 37 -18.43 17.65 -24.06
CA LEU A 37 -19.02 16.57 -23.27
C LEU A 37 -17.98 15.51 -22.85
N ALA A 38 -17.09 15.11 -23.78
CA ALA A 38 -16.03 14.15 -23.48
C ALA A 38 -15.01 14.71 -22.47
N THR A 39 -14.62 15.98 -22.59
CA THR A 39 -13.70 16.60 -21.63
C THR A 39 -14.30 16.68 -20.23
N SER A 40 -15.58 17.07 -20.09
CA SER A 40 -16.23 17.18 -18.77
C SER A 40 -16.33 15.84 -18.03
N LEU A 41 -16.58 14.74 -18.75
CA LEU A 41 -16.70 13.42 -18.12
C LEU A 41 -15.33 12.80 -17.77
N ALA A 42 -14.31 13.06 -18.59
CA ALA A 42 -12.95 12.63 -18.29
C ALA A 42 -12.36 13.40 -17.09
N LEU A 43 -12.58 14.71 -17.00
CA LEU A 43 -12.02 15.57 -15.95
C LEU A 43 -12.41 15.16 -14.53
N THR A 44 -13.59 14.58 -14.32
CA THR A 44 -13.99 14.04 -13.00
C THR A 44 -13.24 12.78 -12.57
N ALA A 45 -12.61 12.06 -13.50
CA ALA A 45 -11.79 10.88 -13.22
C ALA A 45 -10.27 11.14 -13.39
N TYR A 46 -9.90 12.29 -13.96
CA TYR A 46 -8.51 12.74 -14.07
C TYR A 46 -8.11 13.47 -12.78
N ASP A 47 -7.53 12.74 -11.82
CA ASP A 47 -6.82 13.37 -10.71
C ASP A 47 -5.55 14.06 -11.26
N PHE A 48 -5.64 15.38 -11.45
CA PHE A 48 -4.53 16.25 -11.88
C PHE A 48 -3.29 16.14 -10.96
N ARG A 49 -3.43 15.59 -9.75
CA ARG A 49 -2.31 15.38 -8.80
C ARG A 49 -1.37 14.24 -9.22
N CYS A 50 -1.70 13.45 -10.24
CA CYS A 50 -0.83 12.42 -10.83
C CYS A 50 -0.22 12.86 -12.18
N ASN A 51 0.19 14.12 -12.32
CA ASN A 51 0.92 14.63 -13.50
C ASN A 51 2.30 13.96 -13.73
N GLN A 52 2.76 13.13 -12.79
CA GLN A 52 3.94 12.28 -12.94
C GLN A 52 3.51 10.82 -12.69
N TRP A 53 3.23 10.08 -13.76
CA TRP A 53 2.83 8.66 -13.75
C TRP A 53 3.66 7.77 -12.80
N PHE A 54 4.95 8.07 -12.63
CA PHE A 54 5.85 7.37 -11.71
C PHE A 54 5.61 7.65 -10.21
N SER A 55 5.19 8.87 -9.85
CA SER A 55 5.07 9.28 -8.44
C SER A 55 3.89 8.61 -7.74
N CYS A 56 2.82 8.30 -8.47
CA CYS A 56 1.65 7.61 -7.91
C CYS A 56 1.93 6.11 -7.72
N THR A 57 2.72 5.49 -8.60
CA THR A 57 3.13 4.08 -8.47
C THR A 57 3.96 3.84 -7.20
N ASN A 58 4.96 4.67 -6.92
CA ASN A 58 5.79 4.51 -5.71
C ASN A 58 4.97 4.68 -4.42
N LYS A 59 4.04 5.63 -4.38
CA LYS A 59 3.16 5.83 -3.22
C LYS A 59 2.26 4.62 -2.96
N VAL A 60 1.70 4.02 -4.01
CA VAL A 60 0.87 2.81 -3.88
C VAL A 60 1.71 1.63 -3.37
N ILE A 61 2.93 1.47 -3.88
CA ILE A 61 3.83 0.40 -3.44
C ILE A 61 4.24 0.59 -1.97
N GLN A 62 4.55 1.81 -1.55
CA GLN A 62 4.82 2.15 -0.15
C GLN A 62 3.61 1.89 0.75
N ALA A 63 2.41 2.30 0.31
CA ALA A 63 1.18 2.06 1.05
C ALA A 63 0.92 0.55 1.22
N LYS A 64 1.17 -0.26 0.19
CA LYS A 64 1.07 -1.72 0.26
C LYS A 64 2.07 -2.31 1.26
N ALA A 65 3.33 -1.85 1.25
CA ALA A 65 4.33 -2.32 2.20
C ALA A 65 3.95 -1.97 3.66
N LYS A 66 3.46 -0.75 3.91
CA LYS A 66 2.94 -0.33 5.22
C LYS A 66 1.80 -1.24 5.68
N GLN A 67 0.80 -1.47 4.82
CA GLN A 67 -0.33 -2.35 5.15
C GLN A 67 0.10 -3.79 5.48
N GLN A 68 1.11 -4.32 4.78
CA GLN A 68 1.66 -5.65 5.08
C GLN A 68 2.34 -5.69 6.45
N ILE A 69 3.15 -4.69 6.79
CA ILE A 69 3.78 -4.60 8.12
C ILE A 69 2.73 -4.41 9.22
N GLU A 70 1.69 -3.60 8.99
CA GLU A 70 0.59 -3.45 9.95
C GLU A 70 -0.15 -4.77 10.19
N ALA A 71 -0.39 -5.55 9.13
CA ALA A 71 -1.01 -6.86 9.23
C ALA A 71 -0.14 -7.83 10.02
N ALA A 72 1.18 -7.85 9.75
CA ALA A 72 2.15 -8.65 10.49
C ALA A 72 2.17 -8.29 11.98
N ASN A 73 2.23 -7.00 12.31
CA ASN A 73 2.21 -6.54 13.70
C ASN A 73 0.94 -7.02 14.44
N LYS A 74 -0.24 -6.83 13.83
CA LYS A 74 -1.51 -7.30 14.40
C LYS A 74 -1.53 -8.82 14.58
N ALA A 75 -1.00 -9.57 13.61
CA ALA A 75 -0.91 -11.03 13.71
C ALA A 75 0.03 -11.46 14.84
N HIS A 76 1.18 -10.79 15.01
CA HIS A 76 2.08 -11.05 16.13
C HIS A 76 1.43 -10.77 17.48
N GLN A 77 0.68 -9.67 17.61
CA GLN A 77 -0.06 -9.37 18.84
C GLN A 77 -1.11 -10.46 19.13
N ALA A 78 -1.87 -10.88 18.13
CA ALA A 78 -2.87 -11.94 18.27
C ALA A 78 -2.24 -13.30 18.62
N TYR A 79 -1.14 -13.65 17.97
CA TYR A 79 -0.39 -14.88 18.25
C TYR A 79 0.19 -14.87 19.66
N PHE A 80 0.74 -13.74 20.10
CA PHE A 80 1.26 -13.61 21.46
C PHE A 80 0.16 -13.75 22.52
N LEU A 81 -1.04 -13.20 22.28
CA LEU A 81 -2.18 -13.37 23.18
C LEU A 81 -2.63 -14.84 23.30
N GLN A 82 -2.47 -15.63 22.24
CA GLN A 82 -2.87 -17.05 22.22
C GLN A 82 -1.79 -17.97 22.79
N ASN A 83 -0.52 -17.68 22.50
CA ASN A 83 0.59 -18.61 22.73
C ASN A 83 1.57 -18.13 23.82
N GLY A 84 1.43 -16.89 24.30
CA GLY A 84 2.28 -16.28 25.33
C GLY A 84 3.72 -15.99 24.88
N ARG A 85 4.02 -16.11 23.58
CA ARG A 85 5.33 -15.89 22.96
C ARG A 85 5.18 -15.42 21.52
N PHE A 86 6.22 -14.79 20.97
CA PHE A 86 6.26 -14.48 19.54
C PHE A 86 6.75 -15.68 18.70
N THR A 87 6.45 -15.64 17.40
CA THR A 87 6.93 -16.59 16.38
C THR A 87 7.68 -15.83 15.29
N ASN A 88 8.57 -16.51 14.57
CA ASN A 88 9.22 -16.01 13.34
C ASN A 88 8.68 -16.66 12.06
N SER A 89 7.60 -17.44 12.17
CA SER A 89 6.98 -18.15 11.04
C SER A 89 5.76 -17.37 10.53
N TRP A 90 5.78 -17.00 9.24
CA TRP A 90 4.63 -16.41 8.57
C TRP A 90 3.39 -17.32 8.58
N ILE A 91 3.61 -18.64 8.53
CA ILE A 91 2.55 -19.66 8.53
C ILE A 91 1.86 -19.67 9.89
N ASP A 92 2.62 -19.60 10.98
CA ASP A 92 2.09 -19.60 12.35
C ASP A 92 1.24 -18.35 12.63
N LEU A 93 1.56 -17.24 11.97
CA LEU A 93 0.78 -16.00 12.01
C LEU A 93 -0.53 -16.09 11.19
N GLY A 94 -0.75 -17.17 10.44
CA GLY A 94 -1.88 -17.31 9.53
C GLY A 94 -1.81 -16.35 8.33
N LEU A 95 -0.63 -15.82 8.02
CA LEU A 95 -0.43 -14.85 6.94
C LEU A 95 0.16 -15.55 5.72
N ILE A 96 -0.63 -15.61 4.65
CA ILE A 96 -0.14 -16.06 3.33
C ILE A 96 0.39 -14.83 2.60
N ILE A 97 1.70 -14.58 2.70
CA ILE A 97 2.35 -13.47 2.02
C ILE A 97 3.47 -13.95 1.09
N GLN A 98 3.71 -13.18 0.03
CA GLN A 98 4.94 -13.32 -0.75
C GLN A 98 6.05 -12.60 0.01
N THR A 99 6.99 -13.36 0.58
CA THR A 99 8.12 -12.83 1.34
C THR A 99 9.05 -11.99 0.48
N GLU A 100 9.09 -12.23 -0.84
CA GLU A 100 9.80 -11.40 -1.78
C GLU A 100 8.88 -10.95 -2.91
N THR A 101 8.89 -9.65 -3.18
CA THR A 101 8.20 -9.02 -4.29
C THR A 101 9.21 -8.29 -5.18
N ASP A 102 8.74 -7.69 -6.27
CA ASP A 102 9.59 -6.86 -7.13
C ASP A 102 10.15 -5.59 -6.43
N TYR A 103 9.56 -5.22 -5.29
CA TYR A 103 9.83 -3.94 -4.62
C TYR A 103 10.30 -4.07 -3.18
N TYR A 104 9.92 -5.14 -2.49
CA TYR A 104 10.21 -5.35 -1.07
C TYR A 104 10.55 -6.80 -0.76
N ILE A 105 11.45 -6.97 0.20
CA ILE A 105 11.75 -8.23 0.87
C ILE A 105 11.23 -8.12 2.30
N TYR A 106 10.37 -9.05 2.69
CA TYR A 106 9.75 -9.14 4.00
C TYR A 106 10.41 -10.23 4.82
N GLN A 107 10.84 -9.90 6.04
CA GLN A 107 11.50 -10.84 6.94
C GLN A 107 10.99 -10.65 8.36
N ILE A 108 10.84 -11.75 9.10
CA ILE A 108 10.62 -11.71 10.54
C ILE A 108 11.95 -12.08 11.19
N SER A 109 12.44 -11.19 12.05
CA SER A 109 13.60 -11.48 12.89
C SER A 109 13.18 -12.44 14.01
N SER A 110 14.09 -13.33 14.40
CA SER A 110 13.83 -14.22 15.54
C SER A 110 13.42 -13.42 16.77
N PRO A 111 12.40 -13.89 17.53
CA PRO A 111 12.01 -13.24 18.77
C PRO A 111 13.21 -13.02 19.68
N MET A 112 13.36 -11.79 20.14
CA MET A 112 14.40 -11.43 21.09
C MET A 112 13.82 -11.61 22.49
N GLY A 113 14.53 -12.37 23.31
CA GLY A 113 14.14 -12.70 24.67
C GLY A 113 14.09 -11.47 25.60
N PRO A 114 13.67 -11.66 26.85
CA PRO A 114 13.45 -10.56 27.78
C PRO A 114 14.72 -9.74 28.01
N VAL A 115 14.67 -8.46 27.60
CA VAL A 115 15.72 -7.50 27.96
C VAL A 115 15.31 -6.88 29.29
N GLN A 116 16.14 -7.04 30.31
CA GLN A 116 15.99 -6.28 31.56
C GLN A 116 16.68 -4.93 31.36
N THR A 117 15.92 -3.84 31.43
CA THR A 117 16.44 -2.46 31.29
C THR A 117 17.04 -1.91 32.58
N SER A 118 16.90 -2.62 33.70
CA SER A 118 17.46 -2.24 35.00
C SER A 118 17.88 -3.47 35.82
N ASN A 119 19.01 -3.36 36.52
CA ASN A 119 19.52 -4.36 37.47
C ASN A 119 19.07 -4.09 38.93
N ASP A 120 18.20 -3.11 39.17
CA ASP A 120 17.76 -2.73 40.52
C ASP A 120 16.57 -3.60 40.98
N PRO A 121 16.72 -4.46 42.02
CA PRO A 121 15.67 -5.36 42.49
C PRO A 121 14.46 -4.65 43.11
N LYS A 122 14.55 -3.35 43.44
CA LYS A 122 13.41 -2.54 43.94
C LYS A 122 12.64 -1.84 42.82
N ASN A 123 13.25 -1.71 41.64
CA ASN A 123 12.69 -1.15 40.41
C ASN A 123 12.84 -2.18 39.28
N ALA A 124 12.33 -3.39 39.51
CA ALA A 124 12.38 -4.46 38.52
C ALA A 124 11.56 -4.04 37.29
N GLU A 125 12.27 -3.56 36.27
CA GLU A 125 11.70 -3.15 34.99
C GLU A 125 10.97 -4.32 34.32
N PRO A 126 9.92 -4.04 33.52
CA PRO A 126 9.13 -5.08 32.89
C PRO A 126 9.99 -6.00 32.03
N PHE A 127 9.76 -7.30 32.12
CA PHE A 127 10.34 -8.26 31.17
C PHE A 127 9.63 -8.06 29.83
N PHE A 128 10.37 -7.67 28.79
CA PHE A 128 9.81 -7.50 27.45
C PHE A 128 10.45 -8.42 26.43
N GLU A 129 9.63 -9.27 25.82
CA GLU A 129 10.01 -9.96 24.58
C GLU A 129 9.70 -9.04 23.41
N SER A 130 10.41 -9.20 22.30
CA SER A 130 10.11 -8.44 21.09
C SER A 130 10.25 -9.28 19.84
N VAL A 131 9.51 -8.89 18.80
CA VAL A 131 9.65 -9.43 17.46
C VAL A 131 9.65 -8.27 16.46
N ILE A 132 10.53 -8.37 15.49
CA ILE A 132 10.74 -7.33 14.49
C ILE A 132 10.40 -7.90 13.11
N THR A 133 9.51 -7.24 12.40
CA THR A 133 9.21 -7.51 10.99
C THR A 133 9.80 -6.40 10.14
N THR A 134 10.52 -6.73 9.08
CA THR A 134 11.15 -5.74 8.20
C THR A 134 10.56 -5.84 6.79
N ALA A 135 10.46 -4.70 6.11
CA ALA A 135 10.22 -4.59 4.69
C ALA A 135 11.37 -3.78 4.06
N LEU A 136 12.36 -4.49 3.55
CA LEU A 136 13.53 -3.90 2.90
C LEU A 136 13.19 -3.54 1.46
N SER A 137 13.37 -2.27 1.08
CA SER A 137 13.10 -1.85 -0.30
C SER A 137 14.20 -2.30 -1.27
N LYS A 138 13.78 -2.89 -2.40
CA LYS A 138 14.61 -3.28 -3.55
C LYS A 138 14.71 -2.19 -4.62
N LYS A 139 14.09 -1.03 -4.41
CA LYS A 139 14.15 0.11 -5.32
C LYS A 139 14.35 1.39 -4.51
N LYS A 140 14.44 2.53 -5.19
CA LYS A 140 14.51 3.85 -4.53
C LYS A 140 13.17 4.20 -3.88
N SER A 141 12.90 3.59 -2.72
CA SER A 141 11.70 3.78 -1.90
C SER A 141 12.06 3.55 -0.43
N SER A 142 11.25 4.10 0.48
CA SER A 142 11.44 3.95 1.92
C SER A 142 11.31 2.48 2.36
N SER A 143 12.14 2.09 3.33
CA SER A 143 12.06 0.79 3.99
C SER A 143 11.27 0.90 5.29
N TYR A 144 10.71 -0.21 5.77
CA TYR A 144 9.86 -0.22 6.96
C TYR A 144 10.31 -1.27 7.97
N ILE A 145 10.20 -0.93 9.25
CA ILE A 145 10.36 -1.87 10.35
C ILE A 145 9.10 -1.81 11.21
N GLY A 146 8.39 -2.91 11.33
CA GLY A 146 7.37 -3.13 12.35
C GLY A 146 8.00 -3.75 13.57
N ALA A 147 7.76 -3.17 14.74
CA ALA A 147 8.20 -3.73 16.01
C ALA A 147 7.00 -4.01 16.89
N VAL A 148 6.99 -5.19 17.52
CA VAL A 148 6.01 -5.57 18.53
C VAL A 148 6.75 -5.97 19.79
N PHE A 149 6.36 -5.37 20.92
CA PHE A 149 6.89 -5.66 22.24
C PHE A 149 5.80 -6.21 23.13
N SER A 150 6.15 -7.18 23.96
CA SER A 150 5.33 -7.57 25.11
C SER A 150 5.79 -6.83 26.36
N ILE A 151 4.88 -6.41 27.21
CA ILE A 151 5.17 -5.73 28.46
C ILE A 151 4.51 -6.52 29.58
N LYS A 152 5.32 -7.06 30.49
CA LYS A 152 4.87 -7.68 31.73
C LYS A 152 5.24 -6.77 32.91
N GLN A 153 4.26 -6.08 33.47
CA GLN A 153 4.48 -5.22 34.63
C GLN A 153 4.64 -6.06 35.90
N TYR A 154 5.56 -5.67 36.78
CA TYR A 154 5.78 -6.35 38.05
C TYR A 154 4.49 -6.39 38.88
N GLY A 155 4.06 -7.59 39.29
CA GLY A 155 2.82 -7.81 40.04
C GLY A 155 1.55 -8.01 39.18
N ASN A 156 1.65 -7.87 37.85
CA ASN A 156 0.57 -8.24 36.93
C ASN A 156 0.98 -9.52 36.16
N TYR A 157 0.09 -10.50 36.15
CA TYR A 157 0.30 -11.76 35.41
C TYR A 157 -0.06 -11.64 33.92
N GLU A 158 -0.77 -10.57 33.54
CA GLU A 158 -1.19 -10.34 32.16
C GLU A 158 -0.14 -9.54 31.39
N ALA A 159 0.36 -10.16 30.32
CA ALA A 159 1.27 -9.51 29.38
C ALA A 159 0.46 -8.70 28.36
N THR A 160 0.77 -7.41 28.25
CA THR A 160 0.20 -6.55 27.20
C THR A 160 1.15 -6.48 26.01
N THR A 161 0.65 -6.12 24.83
CA THR A 161 1.49 -5.92 23.65
C THR A 161 1.30 -4.55 23.07
N ILE A 162 2.39 -3.95 22.60
CA ILE A 162 2.40 -2.68 21.88
C ILE A 162 3.12 -2.88 20.56
N ALA A 163 2.67 -2.17 19.53
CA ALA A 163 3.23 -2.29 18.19
C ALA A 163 3.29 -0.94 17.50
N ASN A 164 4.37 -0.69 16.77
CA ASN A 164 4.53 0.50 15.94
C ASN A 164 5.37 0.21 14.70
N ILE A 165 5.42 1.18 13.79
CA ILE A 165 6.16 1.09 12.53
C ILE A 165 7.14 2.26 12.44
N CYS A 166 8.38 1.96 12.09
CA CYS A 166 9.43 2.91 11.78
C CYS A 166 9.65 2.95 10.26
N GLU A 167 9.62 4.15 9.68
CA GLU A 167 9.91 4.40 8.26
C GLU A 167 11.33 4.95 8.08
N PHE A 168 12.06 4.40 7.13
CA PHE A 168 13.42 4.77 6.77
C PHE A 168 13.45 5.31 5.36
N ASP A 169 13.97 6.53 5.19
CA ASP A 169 14.09 7.13 3.86
C ASP A 169 15.27 6.57 3.06
N GLN A 170 16.17 5.81 3.70
CA GLN A 170 17.26 5.12 3.04
C GLN A 170 16.75 3.88 2.29
N PRO A 171 16.89 3.83 0.95
CA PRO A 171 16.58 2.65 0.18
C PRO A 171 17.69 1.60 0.35
N PHE A 172 17.35 0.32 0.21
CA PHE A 172 18.29 -0.81 0.20
C PHE A 172 19.08 -1.12 1.48
N SER A 173 18.87 -0.37 2.57
CA SER A 173 19.51 -0.67 3.86
C SER A 173 18.53 -0.52 5.02
N LEU A 174 18.62 -1.45 5.96
CA LEU A 174 18.04 -1.30 7.29
C LEU A 174 19.08 -0.66 8.21
N PRO A 175 18.65 0.11 9.24
CA PRO A 175 19.55 0.60 10.27
C PRO A 175 20.27 -0.56 10.96
N THR A 176 21.47 -0.28 11.48
CA THR A 176 22.24 -1.22 12.31
C THR A 176 21.66 -1.39 13.71
N THR A 177 20.77 -0.48 14.12
CA THR A 177 20.09 -0.51 15.42
C THR A 177 18.62 -0.87 15.24
N MET A 178 18.11 -1.75 16.10
CA MET A 178 16.70 -2.12 16.14
C MET A 178 15.90 -1.12 16.98
N PRO A 179 14.57 -0.99 16.76
CA PRO A 179 13.70 -0.23 17.65
C PRO A 179 13.83 -0.72 19.09
N THR A 180 13.74 0.20 20.05
CA THR A 180 13.81 -0.12 21.48
C THR A 180 12.55 0.33 22.19
N LEU A 181 12.27 -0.29 23.34
CA LEU A 181 11.20 0.15 24.22
C LEU A 181 11.78 1.01 25.33
N THR A 182 11.30 2.24 25.49
CA THR A 182 11.71 3.14 26.57
C THR A 182 10.48 3.82 27.15
N ASN A 183 10.29 3.72 28.48
CA ASN A 183 9.12 4.27 29.18
C ASN A 183 7.76 3.83 28.61
N GLY A 184 7.68 2.61 28.05
CA GLY A 184 6.45 2.10 27.44
C GLY A 184 6.17 2.60 26.02
N GLU A 185 7.08 3.37 25.41
CA GLU A 185 6.97 3.83 24.03
C GLU A 185 8.07 3.23 23.13
N ILE A 186 7.68 2.86 21.90
CA ILE A 186 8.60 2.32 20.90
C ILE A 186 9.40 3.47 20.30
N GLN A 187 10.71 3.46 20.55
CA GLN A 187 11.66 4.40 19.99
C GLN A 187 12.26 3.82 18.71
N CYS A 188 12.07 4.56 17.62
CA CYS A 188 12.62 4.18 16.33
C CYS A 188 14.12 4.53 16.24
N PRO A 189 14.92 3.75 15.49
CA PRO A 189 16.34 4.01 15.27
C PRO A 189 16.63 5.41 14.71
N THR A 190 17.82 5.95 14.99
CA THR A 190 18.26 7.24 14.45
C THR A 190 18.17 7.26 12.93
N GLY A 191 17.62 8.33 12.36
CA GLY A 191 17.41 8.46 10.91
C GLY A 191 16.12 7.82 10.41
N SER A 192 15.20 7.47 11.32
CA SER A 192 13.87 6.98 10.97
C SER A 192 12.75 7.75 11.65
N ARG A 193 11.58 7.68 11.03
CA ARG A 193 10.37 8.33 11.50
C ARG A 193 9.40 7.29 12.05
N LEU A 194 8.93 7.51 13.27
CA LEU A 194 7.80 6.77 13.82
C LEU A 194 6.53 7.12 13.04
N LEU A 195 5.86 6.11 12.51
CA LEU A 195 4.53 6.24 11.91
C LEU A 195 3.50 6.01 13.01
N ASN A 196 3.14 7.08 13.71
CA ASN A 196 2.00 7.03 14.63
C ASN A 196 0.73 6.78 13.84
N ARG A 197 -0.06 5.84 14.34
CA ARG A 197 -1.38 5.48 13.83
C ARG A 197 -2.44 6.46 14.29
#